data_AF-A0A955MZW4-F1
#
_entry.id   AF-A0A955MZW4-F1
#
_cell.length_a   1.000
_cell.length_b   1.000
_cell.length_c   1.000
_cell.angle_alpha   90.00
_cell.angle_beta   90.00
_cell.angle_gamma   90.00
#
_symmetry.space_group_name_H-M   'P 1'
#
loop_
_entity.id
_entity.type
_entity.pdbx_description
1 polymer ?
#
loop_
_entity_poly.entity_id
_entity_poly.type
_entity_poly.pdbx_seq_one_letter_code
_entity_poly.pdbx_strand_id
1 'polypeptide(L)'
;LVAGSHTEYSGIRWSFFFLAEYADMFVVSALGVILFLGGWHLFPIPVIGPFLAPFIFLFKALFLMFIAIWLRWTLPRLRVDQLTYLCWKVLLPFGMVTVTGTALWQLYFYKTTVGYILGTVIAGATIWAMIRIYKSEPSPDRRPPMVRRDRMAATQ
;
A
#
# COMPACT_ATOMS: atom_id res chain seq x y z
N LEU A 1 -21.21 6.53 -9.39
CA LEU A 1 -20.78 7.15 -10.66
C LEU A 1 -20.62 6.02 -11.66
N VAL A 2 -21.31 6.07 -12.81
CA VAL A 2 -21.27 5.02 -13.84
C VAL A 2 -19.81 4.81 -14.28
N ALA A 3 -19.37 3.56 -14.38
CA ALA A 3 -18.03 3.23 -14.87
C ALA A 3 -17.97 3.48 -16.38
N GLY A 4 -17.61 4.70 -16.79
CA GLY A 4 -17.70 5.16 -18.19
C GLY A 4 -17.02 4.21 -19.19
N SER A 5 -15.81 3.74 -18.87
CA SER A 5 -15.07 2.81 -19.74
C SER A 5 -15.76 1.46 -19.94
N HIS A 6 -16.59 1.02 -19.00
CA HIS A 6 -17.31 -0.25 -19.12
C HIS A 6 -18.60 -0.12 -19.94
N THR A 7 -19.14 1.10 -20.10
CA THR A 7 -20.39 1.36 -20.80
C THR A 7 -20.19 1.91 -22.21
N GLU A 8 -19.03 2.49 -22.51
CA GLU A 8 -18.74 3.12 -23.81
C GLU A 8 -18.07 2.19 -24.82
N TYR A 9 -17.38 1.14 -24.36
CA TYR A 9 -16.64 0.21 -25.22
C TYR A 9 -17.26 -1.19 -25.20
N SER A 10 -17.41 -1.80 -26.39
CA SER A 10 -17.93 -3.16 -26.56
C SER A 10 -16.92 -4.09 -27.26
N GLY A 11 -17.13 -5.40 -27.12
CA GLY A 11 -16.33 -6.43 -27.79
C GLY A 11 -14.87 -6.47 -27.35
N ILE A 12 -13.93 -6.45 -28.32
CA ILE A 12 -12.49 -6.63 -28.04
C ILE A 12 -11.86 -5.45 -27.28
N ARG A 13 -12.36 -4.23 -27.48
CA ARG A 13 -11.84 -3.02 -26.82
C ARG A 13 -12.09 -3.09 -25.31
N TRP A 14 -13.28 -3.58 -24.93
CA TRP A 14 -13.62 -3.87 -23.54
C TRP A 14 -12.67 -4.92 -22.95
N SER A 15 -12.41 -6.03 -23.67
CA SER A 15 -11.50 -7.08 -23.20
C SER A 15 -10.08 -6.59 -22.93
N PHE A 16 -9.55 -5.66 -23.73
CA PHE A 16 -8.23 -5.08 -23.49
C PHE A 16 -8.17 -4.26 -22.19
N PHE A 17 -9.25 -3.55 -21.83
CA PHE A 17 -9.30 -2.86 -20.53
C PHE A 17 -9.26 -3.83 -19.36
N PHE A 18 -9.99 -4.96 -19.44
CA PHE A 18 -9.92 -5.99 -18.41
C PHE A 18 -8.54 -6.66 -18.35
N LEU A 19 -7.99 -7.00 -19.51
CA LEU A 19 -6.65 -7.58 -19.60
C LEU A 19 -5.60 -6.66 -18.99
N ALA A 20 -5.66 -5.35 -19.28
CA ALA A 20 -4.74 -4.36 -18.74
C ALA A 20 -4.85 -4.25 -17.22
N GLU A 21 -6.06 -4.23 -16.67
CA GLU A 21 -6.28 -4.19 -15.21
C GLU A 21 -5.68 -5.42 -14.51
N TYR A 22 -5.91 -6.62 -15.05
CA TYR A 22 -5.34 -7.86 -14.50
C TYR A 22 -3.82 -7.95 -14.72
N ALA A 23 -3.31 -7.41 -15.83
CA ALA A 23 -1.88 -7.34 -16.10
C ALA A 23 -1.18 -6.38 -15.11
N ASP A 24 -1.77 -5.24 -14.78
CA ASP A 24 -1.22 -4.30 -13.81
C ASP A 24 -1.12 -4.93 -12.41
N MET A 25 -2.17 -5.66 -11.99
CA MET A 25 -2.13 -6.44 -10.74
C MET A 25 -0.96 -7.44 -10.69
N PHE A 26 -0.67 -8.11 -11.81
CA PHE A 26 0.47 -9.02 -11.91
C PHE A 26 1.81 -8.27 -11.87
N VAL A 27 1.94 -7.15 -12.58
CA VAL A 27 3.15 -6.32 -12.63
C VAL A 27 3.48 -5.76 -11.25
N VAL A 28 2.50 -5.21 -10.53
CA VAL A 28 2.70 -4.67 -9.17
C VAL A 28 3.12 -5.77 -8.20
N SER A 29 2.53 -6.97 -8.32
CA SER A 29 2.92 -8.13 -7.51
C SER A 29 4.35 -8.58 -7.82
N ALA A 30 4.73 -8.63 -9.10
CA ALA A 30 6.07 -8.96 -9.55
C ALA A 30 7.11 -7.95 -9.03
N LEU A 31 6.82 -6.65 -9.11
CA LEU A 31 7.67 -5.59 -8.55
C LEU A 31 7.81 -5.72 -7.03
N GLY A 32 6.72 -6.05 -6.33
CA GLY A 32 6.75 -6.34 -4.90
C GLY A 32 7.70 -7.48 -4.53
N VAL A 33 7.71 -8.56 -5.32
CA VAL A 33 8.64 -9.67 -5.10
C VAL A 33 10.10 -9.27 -5.29
N ILE A 34 10.40 -8.49 -6.34
CA ILE A 34 11.76 -8.06 -6.66
C ILE A 34 12.30 -7.11 -5.58
N LEU A 35 11.50 -6.10 -5.20
CA LEU A 35 11.94 -5.04 -4.31
C LEU A 35 11.99 -5.47 -2.85
N PHE A 36 11.03 -6.30 -2.39
CA PHE A 36 10.88 -6.61 -0.97
C PHE A 36 11.17 -8.07 -0.61
N LEU A 37 10.83 -9.04 -1.47
CA LEU A 37 10.95 -10.49 -1.16
C LEU A 37 12.22 -11.14 -1.74
N GLY A 38 13.18 -10.33 -2.20
CA GLY A 38 14.48 -10.81 -2.69
C GLY A 38 14.43 -11.52 -4.05
N GLY A 39 13.39 -11.28 -4.86
CA GLY A 39 13.30 -11.79 -6.23
C GLY A 39 13.39 -13.32 -6.31
N TRP A 40 14.40 -13.76 -7.07
CA TRP A 40 14.74 -15.16 -7.34
C TRP A 40 15.48 -15.88 -6.20
N HIS A 41 15.94 -15.17 -5.17
CA HIS A 41 16.62 -15.80 -4.04
C HIS A 41 15.61 -16.33 -3.01
N LEU A 42 15.79 -17.57 -2.55
CA LEU A 42 15.05 -18.11 -1.43
C LEU A 42 15.87 -17.88 -0.16
N PHE A 43 15.60 -16.81 0.59
CA PHE A 43 16.25 -16.58 1.89
C PHE A 43 16.01 -17.81 2.80
N PRO A 44 17.02 -18.52 3.37
CA PRO A 44 18.47 -18.27 3.47
C PRO A 44 19.40 -19.07 2.52
N ILE A 45 18.87 -19.73 1.49
CA ILE A 45 19.63 -20.61 0.58
C ILE A 45 20.03 -19.84 -0.71
N PRO A 46 21.33 -19.69 -1.02
CA PRO A 46 21.75 -19.03 -2.25
C PRO A 46 21.45 -19.91 -3.48
N VAL A 47 20.61 -19.36 -4.37
CA VAL A 47 20.35 -19.74 -5.78
C VAL A 47 20.19 -21.25 -6.02
N ILE A 48 18.95 -21.71 -6.11
CA ILE A 48 18.62 -23.09 -6.50
C ILE A 48 18.71 -23.22 -8.03
N GLY A 49 19.92 -23.07 -8.59
CA GLY A 49 20.20 -23.24 -10.02
C GLY A 49 19.46 -22.27 -10.99
N PRO A 50 19.97 -22.11 -12.23
CA PRO A 50 19.35 -21.23 -13.23
C PRO A 50 17.92 -21.65 -13.62
N PHE A 51 17.63 -22.95 -13.52
CA PHE A 51 16.33 -23.51 -13.91
C PHE A 51 15.22 -23.27 -12.88
N LEU A 52 15.51 -23.28 -11.57
CA LEU A 52 14.47 -23.16 -10.54
C LEU A 52 14.19 -21.70 -10.15
N ALA A 53 15.17 -20.81 -10.36
CA ALA A 53 15.04 -19.37 -10.11
C ALA A 53 13.76 -18.72 -10.70
N PRO A 54 13.40 -18.92 -11.98
CA PRO A 54 12.18 -18.33 -12.54
C PRO A 54 10.90 -18.93 -11.93
N PHE A 55 10.89 -20.21 -11.57
CA PHE A 55 9.73 -20.85 -10.94
C PHE A 55 9.48 -20.32 -9.53
N ILE A 56 10.54 -20.10 -8.75
CA ILE A 56 10.45 -19.52 -7.41
C ILE A 56 9.92 -18.09 -7.48
N PHE A 57 10.45 -17.31 -8.43
CA PHE A 57 9.98 -15.96 -8.68
C PHE A 57 8.49 -15.94 -9.06
N LEU A 58 8.10 -16.77 -10.03
CA LEU A 58 6.71 -16.87 -10.48
C LEU A 58 5.79 -17.31 -9.35
N PHE A 59 6.20 -18.28 -8.53
CA PHE A 59 5.44 -18.73 -7.37
C PHE A 59 5.21 -17.61 -6.36
N LYS A 60 6.26 -16.86 -6.00
CA LYS A 60 6.13 -15.70 -5.09
C LYS A 60 5.24 -14.61 -5.68
N ALA A 61 5.35 -14.35 -6.99
CA ALA A 61 4.56 -13.33 -7.67
C ALA A 61 3.08 -13.71 -7.72
N LEU A 62 2.77 -14.98 -8.05
CA LEU A 62 1.41 -15.52 -8.00
C LEU A 62 0.85 -15.56 -6.59
N PHE A 63 1.69 -15.82 -5.58
CA PHE A 63 1.27 -15.77 -4.18
C PHE A 63 0.89 -14.34 -3.74
N LEU A 64 1.67 -13.32 -4.11
CA LEU A 64 1.29 -11.92 -3.86
C LEU A 64 0.05 -11.51 -4.64
N MET A 65 -0.08 -11.95 -5.89
CA MET A 65 -1.29 -11.72 -6.69
C MET A 65 -2.52 -12.38 -6.05
N PHE A 66 -2.38 -13.60 -5.52
CA PHE A 66 -3.44 -14.29 -4.78
C PHE A 66 -3.89 -13.46 -3.56
N ILE A 67 -2.93 -12.90 -2.80
CA ILE A 67 -3.25 -11.99 -1.69
C ILE A 67 -4.00 -10.75 -2.19
N ALA A 68 -3.57 -10.14 -3.30
CA ALA A 68 -4.24 -8.96 -3.85
C ALA A 68 -5.70 -9.25 -4.27
N ILE A 69 -5.95 -10.42 -4.87
CA ILE A 69 -7.31 -10.87 -5.20
C ILE A 69 -8.11 -11.16 -3.93
N TRP A 70 -7.48 -11.76 -2.92
CA TRP A 70 -8.14 -12.03 -1.65
C TRP A 70 -8.53 -10.74 -0.92
N LEU A 71 -7.67 -9.72 -0.94
CA LEU A 71 -7.97 -8.38 -0.40
C LEU A 71 -9.13 -7.72 -1.15
N ARG A 72 -9.23 -7.92 -2.47
CA ARG A 72 -10.35 -7.42 -3.28
C ARG A 72 -11.70 -7.99 -2.84
N TRP A 73 -11.72 -9.21 -2.30
CA TRP A 73 -12.95 -9.86 -1.81
C TRP A 73 -13.26 -9.55 -0.35
N THR A 74 -12.24 -9.24 0.47
CA THR A 74 -12.41 -9.04 1.92
C THR A 74 -12.62 -7.60 2.32
N LEU A 75 -12.12 -6.62 1.55
CA LEU A 75 -12.21 -5.21 1.91
C LEU A 75 -13.57 -4.60 1.53
N PRO A 76 -14.29 -3.97 2.48
CA PRO A 76 -15.50 -3.22 2.15
C PRO A 76 -15.15 -2.01 1.27
N ARG A 77 -15.98 -1.70 0.28
CA ARG A 77 -15.75 -0.59 -0.67
C ARG A 77 -15.51 0.74 0.08
N LEU A 78 -14.30 1.28 -0.07
CA LEU A 78 -13.93 2.61 0.42
C LEU A 78 -14.34 3.70 -0.58
N ARG A 79 -14.73 4.86 -0.07
CA ARG A 79 -15.02 6.03 -0.91
C ARG A 79 -13.70 6.66 -1.38
N VAL A 80 -13.67 7.19 -2.61
CA VAL A 80 -12.47 7.80 -3.22
C VAL A 80 -11.87 8.89 -2.32
N ASP A 81 -12.71 9.70 -1.69
CA ASP A 81 -12.29 10.76 -0.78
C ASP A 81 -11.46 10.22 0.43
N GLN A 82 -11.81 9.04 0.93
CA GLN A 82 -11.08 8.38 2.03
C GLN A 82 -9.76 7.78 1.55
N LEU A 83 -9.74 7.24 0.34
CA LEU A 83 -8.53 6.69 -0.28
C LEU A 83 -7.50 7.81 -0.54
N THR A 84 -7.94 8.92 -1.12
CA THR A 84 -7.06 10.07 -1.38
C THR A 84 -6.51 10.64 -0.08
N TYR A 85 -7.34 10.73 0.96
CA TYR A 85 -6.90 11.15 2.29
C TYR A 85 -5.79 10.23 2.83
N LEU A 86 -5.97 8.91 2.79
CA LEU A 86 -4.99 7.94 3.25
C LEU A 86 -3.66 8.07 2.49
N CYS A 87 -3.71 8.18 1.16
CA CYS A 87 -2.52 8.32 0.34
C CYS A 87 -1.74 9.60 0.65
N TRP A 88 -2.43 10.72 0.79
CA TRP A 88 -1.78 12.02 0.95
C TRP A 88 -1.35 12.33 2.38
N LYS A 89 -2.19 12.03 3.37
CA LYS A 89 -1.91 12.39 4.78
C LYS A 89 -1.14 11.33 5.54
N VAL A 90 -1.29 10.06 5.17
CA VAL A 90 -0.72 8.96 5.94
C VAL A 90 0.47 8.33 5.22
N LEU A 91 0.29 7.90 3.96
CA LEU A 91 1.33 7.17 3.24
C LEU A 91 2.51 8.04 2.79
N LEU A 92 2.25 9.24 2.27
CA LEU A 92 3.30 10.15 1.77
C LEU A 92 4.29 10.62 2.86
N PRO A 93 3.86 11.19 4.01
CA PRO A 93 4.81 11.59 5.04
C PRO A 93 5.51 10.38 5.67
N PHE A 94 4.87 9.22 5.74
CA PHE A 94 5.51 7.99 6.23
C PHE A 94 6.64 7.52 5.32
N GLY A 95 6.44 7.58 4.00
CA GLY A 95 7.51 7.31 3.03
C GLY A 95 8.72 8.22 3.24
N MET A 96 8.49 9.52 3.48
CA MET A 96 9.57 10.47 3.74
C MET A 96 10.34 10.13 5.03
N VAL A 97 9.64 9.81 6.12
CA VAL A 97 10.26 9.46 7.41
C VAL A 97 11.09 8.18 7.29
N THR A 98 10.60 7.16 6.58
CA THR A 98 11.33 5.89 6.42
C THR A 98 12.59 6.04 5.56
N VAL A 99 12.54 6.84 4.49
CA VAL A 99 13.72 7.12 3.65
C VAL A 99 14.75 7.95 4.42
N THR A 100 14.36 9.04 5.08
CA THR A 100 15.30 9.83 5.89
C THR A 100 15.83 9.02 7.07
N GLY A 101 14.98 8.20 7.72
CA GLY A 101 15.36 7.34 8.82
C GLY A 101 16.40 6.29 8.41
N THR A 102 16.19 5.61 7.28
CA THR A 102 17.16 4.64 6.73
C THR A 102 18.45 5.31 6.26
N ALA A 103 18.37 6.51 5.69
CA ALA A 103 19.57 7.27 5.31
C ALA A 103 20.42 7.68 6.52
N LEU A 104 19.82 8.23 7.58
CA LEU A 104 20.51 8.56 8.82
C LEU A 104 21.10 7.30 9.47
N TRP A 105 20.33 6.21 9.47
CA TRP A 105 20.75 4.91 9.99
C TRP A 105 22.06 4.41 9.35
N GLN A 106 22.13 4.45 8.01
CA GLN A 106 23.32 4.02 7.26
C GLN A 106 24.55 4.89 7.55
N LEU A 107 24.37 6.18 7.85
CA LEU A 107 25.48 7.07 8.18
C LEU A 107 26.13 6.76 9.53
N TYR A 108 25.33 6.40 10.54
CA TYR A 108 25.84 6.23 11.91
C TYR A 108 26.22 4.79 12.28
N PHE A 109 25.64 3.75 11.65
CA PHE A 109 25.71 2.38 12.17
C PHE A 109 26.12 1.28 11.16
N TYR A 110 26.79 1.63 10.05
CA TYR A 110 26.98 0.72 8.91
C TYR A 110 27.78 -0.58 9.19
N LYS A 111 28.50 -0.71 10.31
CA LYS A 111 29.43 -1.84 10.55
C LYS A 111 29.26 -2.61 11.86
N THR A 112 28.34 -2.22 12.74
CA THR A 112 28.23 -2.80 14.09
C THR A 112 26.98 -3.67 14.21
N THR A 113 27.07 -4.86 14.81
CA THR A 113 25.92 -5.74 15.11
C THR A 113 24.83 -5.02 15.93
N VAL A 114 25.24 -4.11 16.81
CA VAL A 114 24.37 -3.20 17.59
C VAL A 114 23.54 -2.30 16.67
N GLY A 115 24.09 -1.95 15.50
CA GLY A 115 23.37 -1.29 14.44
C GLY A 115 22.16 -2.10 13.99
N TYR A 116 22.35 -3.31 13.48
CA TYR A 116 21.23 -4.12 13.00
C TYR A 116 20.11 -4.30 14.05
N ILE A 117 20.46 -4.41 15.34
CA ILE A 117 19.50 -4.49 16.45
C ILE A 117 18.75 -3.17 16.64
N LEU A 118 19.47 -2.04 16.71
CA LEU A 118 18.84 -0.74 16.90
C LEU A 118 18.02 -0.31 15.65
N GLY A 119 18.40 -0.76 14.45
CA GLY A 119 17.63 -0.56 13.21
C GLY A 119 16.29 -1.30 13.22
N THR A 120 16.25 -2.54 13.70
CA THR A 120 14.98 -3.28 13.86
C THR A 120 14.09 -2.69 14.95
N VAL A 121 14.68 -2.14 16.02
CA VAL A 121 13.95 -1.42 17.07
C VAL A 121 13.38 -0.09 16.56
N ILE A 122 14.14 0.68 15.77
CA ILE A 122 13.66 1.94 15.17
C ILE A 122 12.58 1.68 14.12
N ALA A 123 12.72 0.65 13.29
CA ALA A 123 11.66 0.22 12.38
C ALA A 123 10.39 -0.21 13.15
N GLY A 124 10.55 -0.94 14.25
CA GLY A 124 9.42 -1.28 15.15
C GLY A 124 8.78 -0.04 15.78
N ALA A 125 9.58 0.94 16.20
CA ALA A 125 9.12 2.18 16.80
C ALA A 125 8.40 3.09 15.79
N THR A 126 8.85 3.17 14.54
CA THR A 126 8.15 3.91 13.48
C THR A 126 6.83 3.25 13.11
N ILE A 127 6.79 1.91 13.07
CA ILE A 127 5.53 1.15 12.88
C ILE A 127 4.58 1.35 14.07
N TRP A 128 5.08 1.37 15.31
CA TRP A 128 4.25 1.63 16.49
C TRP A 128 3.73 3.07 16.55
N ALA A 129 4.58 4.05 16.25
CA ALA A 129 4.21 5.45 16.16
C ALA A 129 3.15 5.68 15.07
N MET A 130 3.25 4.97 13.94
CA MET A 130 2.25 4.97 12.88
C MET A 130 0.88 4.47 13.39
N ILE A 131 0.83 3.34 14.09
CA ILE A 131 -0.42 2.82 14.67
C ILE A 131 -1.04 3.83 15.64
N ARG A 132 -0.20 4.56 16.37
CA ARG A 132 -0.64 5.64 17.27
C ARG A 132 -1.19 6.85 16.53
N ILE A 133 -0.51 7.32 15.49
CA ILE A 133 -0.93 8.49 14.69
C ILE A 133 -2.21 8.18 13.91
N TYR A 134 -2.32 7.01 13.29
CA TYR A 134 -3.53 6.59 12.59
C TYR A 134 -4.76 6.57 13.52
N LYS A 135 -4.60 6.10 14.76
CA LYS A 135 -5.68 6.11 15.76
C LYS A 135 -6.05 7.51 16.26
N SER A 136 -5.21 8.51 16.03
CA SER A 136 -5.43 9.88 16.54
C SER A 136 -6.25 10.77 15.61
N GLU A 137 -6.40 10.39 14.33
CA GLU A 137 -7.18 11.18 13.38
C GLU A 137 -8.68 10.81 13.46
N PRO A 138 -9.57 11.77 13.77
CA PRO A 138 -11.00 11.51 13.80
C PRO A 138 -11.54 11.26 12.39
N SER A 139 -12.44 10.28 12.26
CA SER A 139 -13.11 9.89 11.01
C SER A 139 -13.64 11.11 10.23
N PRO A 140 -13.41 11.20 8.91
CA PRO A 140 -13.89 12.31 8.06
C PRO A 140 -15.40 12.57 8.10
N ASP A 141 -16.21 11.61 8.55
CA ASP A 141 -17.67 11.76 8.65
C ASP A 141 -18.14 12.34 9.99
N ARG A 142 -17.22 12.90 10.81
CA ARG A 142 -17.64 13.80 11.88
C ARG A 142 -18.07 15.12 11.23
N ARG A 143 -19.23 15.11 10.58
CA ARG A 143 -19.92 16.36 10.22
C ARG A 143 -20.01 17.17 11.52
N PRO A 144 -19.55 18.44 11.55
CA PRO A 144 -19.87 19.27 12.68
C PRO A 144 -21.39 19.20 12.86
N PRO A 145 -21.90 19.11 14.11
CA PRO A 145 -23.35 19.11 14.32
C PRO A 145 -23.90 20.27 13.50
N MET A 146 -24.83 19.99 12.58
CA MET A 146 -25.39 21.02 11.72
C MET A 146 -25.84 22.14 12.64
N VAL A 147 -25.12 23.27 12.62
CA VAL A 147 -25.49 24.44 13.41
C VAL A 147 -26.86 24.79 12.88
N ARG A 148 -27.88 24.50 13.70
CA ARG A 148 -29.28 24.67 13.36
C ARG A 148 -29.46 26.15 12.99
N ARG A 149 -29.47 26.44 11.68
CA ARG A 149 -29.71 27.78 11.12
C ARG A 149 -31.17 28.22 11.30
N ASP A 150 -31.96 27.47 12.07
CA ASP A 150 -33.38 27.74 12.30
C ASP A 150 -33.64 28.89 13.29
N ARG A 151 -32.61 29.54 13.86
CA ARG A 151 -32.81 30.68 14.77
C ARG A 151 -32.66 32.06 14.12
N MET A 152 -32.38 32.15 12.81
CA MET A 152 -32.25 33.44 12.12
C MET A 152 -33.47 33.80 11.26
N ALA A 153 -34.45 32.90 11.11
CA ALA A 153 -35.66 33.14 10.33
C ALA A 153 -36.89 33.55 11.17
N ALA A 154 -36.75 33.68 12.50
CA ALA A 154 -37.86 34.01 13.41
C ALA A 154 -37.78 35.45 13.97
N THR A 155 -37.08 36.36 13.29
CA THR A 155 -36.89 37.75 13.75
C THR A 155 -36.98 38.76 12.60
N GLN A 156 -37.89 38.51 11.65
CA GLN A 156 -38.40 39.52 10.72
C GLN A 156 -39.91 39.43 10.65
#